data_AF-A0A5A7RXH1-F1
#
_entry.id   AF-A0A5A7RXH1-F1
#
_cell.length_a   1.000
_cell.length_b   1.000
_cell.length_c   1.000
_cell.angle_alpha   90.00
_cell.angle_beta   90.00
_cell.angle_gamma   90.00
#
_symmetry.space_group_name_H-M   'P 1'
#
loop_
_entity.id
_entity.type
_entity.pdbx_description
1 polymer ?
#
loop_
_entity_poly.entity_id
_entity_poly.type
_entity_poly.pdbx_seq_one_letter_code
_entity_poly.pdbx_strand_id
1 'polypeptide(L)' 'MSERRTLRAGIIPKKCEICGINDAKFVCMRCKKKVCSSCYFNILGLCRNCVSKSVAEAWKGEKKNLKDILDIEWID' A
#
# COMPACT_ATOMS: atom_id res chain seq x y z
N MET A 1 26.65 1.13 -34.97
CA MET A 1 27.02 1.45 -33.58
C MET A 1 25.88 1.02 -32.67
N SER A 2 26.24 0.24 -31.65
CA SER A 2 25.41 -0.60 -30.79
C SER A 2 24.18 0.07 -30.17
N GLU A 3 23.07 -0.66 -30.22
CA GLU A 3 21.81 -0.43 -29.51
C GLU A 3 22.04 -0.22 -28.01
N ARG A 4 21.64 0.94 -27.47
CA ARG A 4 21.33 1.09 -26.04
C ARG A 4 19.83 1.29 -25.88
N ARG A 5 19.11 0.15 -25.90
CA ARG A 5 17.74 0.00 -25.41
C ARG A 5 17.73 0.41 -23.94
N THR A 6 17.36 1.66 -23.66
CA THR A 6 16.93 2.06 -22.31
C THR A 6 15.62 1.31 -22.03
N LEU A 7 15.72 0.35 -21.12
CA LEU A 7 14.61 -0.44 -20.61
C LEU A 7 13.46 0.49 -20.20
N ARG A 8 12.30 0.26 -20.81
CA ARG A 8 11.03 0.95 -20.54
C ARG A 8 10.77 0.97 -19.03
N ALA A 9 10.95 2.13 -18.40
CA ALA A 9 10.33 2.41 -17.11
C ALA A 9 8.81 2.32 -17.34
N GLY A 10 8.22 1.19 -16.99
CA GLY A 10 6.80 0.92 -17.22
C GLY A 10 5.98 2.05 -16.63
N ILE A 11 5.10 2.64 -17.44
CA ILE A 11 4.21 3.72 -17.03
C ILE A 11 3.34 3.18 -15.89
N ILE A 12 3.69 3.51 -14.66
CA ILE A 12 2.77 3.44 -13.54
C ILE A 12 1.73 4.53 -13.85
N PRO A 13 0.41 4.23 -13.94
CA PRO A 13 -0.62 5.22 -14.12
C PRO A 13 -0.41 6.22 -13.02
N LYS A 14 -0.46 7.50 -13.37
CA LYS A 14 -0.18 8.56 -12.41
C LYS A 14 -1.04 8.43 -11.17
N LYS A 15 -2.28 7.93 -11.27
CA LYS A 15 -3.26 7.89 -10.19
C LYS A 15 -3.67 6.48 -9.77
N CYS A 16 -4.03 6.37 -8.49
CA CYS A 16 -4.58 5.17 -7.88
C CYS A 16 -5.89 4.76 -8.56
N GLU A 17 -5.97 3.53 -9.03
CA GLU A 17 -7.17 2.97 -9.69
C GLU A 17 -8.32 2.65 -8.71
N ILE A 18 -8.16 2.94 -7.42
CA ILE A 18 -9.20 2.78 -6.39
C ILE A 18 -9.75 4.13 -5.94
N CYS A 19 -8.90 5.08 -5.56
CA CYS A 19 -9.37 6.37 -5.06
C CYS A 19 -9.28 7.52 -6.07
N GLY A 20 -8.49 7.40 -7.15
CA GLY A 20 -8.28 8.46 -8.14
C GLY A 20 -7.52 9.71 -7.64
N ILE A 21 -7.37 9.88 -6.32
CA ILE A 21 -6.79 11.08 -5.69
C ILE A 21 -5.26 11.03 -5.69
N ASN A 22 -4.71 10.01 -5.02
CA ASN A 22 -3.28 9.86 -4.77
C ASN A 22 -2.58 9.13 -5.92
N ASP A 23 -1.28 9.33 -6.03
CA ASP A 23 -0.50 8.66 -7.06
C ASP A 23 -0.33 7.17 -6.79
N ALA A 24 -0.39 6.35 -7.84
CA ALA A 24 -0.19 4.92 -7.70
C ALA A 24 1.30 4.62 -7.48
N LYS A 25 1.60 3.80 -6.46
CA LYS A 25 2.95 3.40 -6.06
C LYS A 25 3.14 1.89 -6.01
N PHE A 26 2.04 1.12 -5.89
CA PHE A 26 2.07 -0.33 -5.70
C PHE A 26 1.16 -1.04 -6.71
N VAL A 27 1.42 -2.32 -6.94
CA VAL A 27 0.59 -3.20 -7.78
C VAL A 27 -0.03 -4.28 -6.88
N CYS A 28 -1.36 -4.42 -6.89
CA CYS A 28 -2.04 -5.50 -6.18
C CYS A 28 -1.66 -6.86 -6.76
N MET A 29 -1.17 -7.80 -5.96
CA MET A 29 -0.77 -9.12 -6.47
C MET A 29 -1.94 -9.93 -7.03
N ARG A 30 -3.16 -9.72 -6.52
CA ARG A 30 -4.39 -10.43 -6.90
C ARG A 30 -5.08 -9.84 -8.12
N CYS A 31 -5.48 -8.57 -8.08
CA CYS A 31 -6.26 -7.95 -9.15
C CYS A 31 -5.44 -7.09 -10.12
N LYS A 32 -4.11 -6.99 -9.92
CA LYS A 32 -3.16 -6.22 -10.75
C LYS A 32 -3.40 -4.72 -10.85
N LYS A 33 -4.43 -4.17 -10.18
CA LYS A 33 -4.65 -2.72 -10.07
C LYS A 33 -3.46 -2.03 -9.40
N LYS A 34 -3.12 -0.86 -9.92
CA LYS A 34 -2.08 0.03 -9.45
C LYS A 34 -2.69 1.05 -8.48
N VAL A 35 -2.14 1.11 -7.28
CA VAL A 35 -2.79 1.73 -6.12
C VAL A 35 -1.82 2.57 -5.30
N CYS A 36 -2.34 3.57 -4.60
CA CYS A 36 -1.57 4.40 -3.68
C CYS A 36 -1.35 3.69 -2.33
N SER A 37 -0.44 4.23 -1.51
CA SER A 37 -0.14 3.69 -0.18
C SER A 37 -1.35 3.55 0.73
N SER A 38 -2.33 4.46 0.65
CA SER A 38 -3.53 4.39 1.51
C SER A 38 -4.54 3.33 1.08
N CYS A 39 -4.45 2.83 -0.15
CA CYS A 39 -5.33 1.79 -0.68
C CYS A 39 -4.65 0.42 -0.77
N TYR A 40 -3.41 0.31 -0.27
CA TYR A 40 -2.55 -0.88 -0.36
C TYR A 40 -2.10 -1.35 1.02
N PHE A 41 -2.17 -2.66 1.23
CA PHE A 41 -1.76 -3.33 2.46
C PHE A 41 -0.38 -3.94 2.20
N ASN A 42 0.70 -3.23 2.56
CA ASN A 42 2.07 -3.64 2.26
C ASN A 42 2.40 -5.06 2.75
N ILE A 43 2.01 -5.39 3.98
CA ILE A 43 2.26 -6.71 4.59
C ILE A 43 1.57 -7.83 3.79
N LEU A 44 0.39 -7.56 3.23
CA LEU A 44 -0.40 -8.55 2.49
C LEU A 44 -0.13 -8.56 0.98
N GLY A 45 0.49 -7.51 0.44
CA GLY A 45 0.65 -7.33 -1.00
C GLY A 45 -0.65 -7.05 -1.76
N LEU A 46 -1.73 -6.68 -1.06
CA LEU A 46 -3.10 -6.60 -1.60
C LEU A 46 -3.69 -5.19 -1.49
N CYS A 47 -4.63 -4.86 -2.37
CA CYS A 47 -5.42 -3.63 -2.26
C CYS A 47 -6.67 -3.82 -1.39
N ARG A 48 -7.27 -2.70 -0.94
CA ARG A 48 -8.47 -2.70 -0.07
C ARG A 48 -9.69 -3.44 -0.63
N ASN A 49 -9.79 -3.60 -1.95
CA ASN A 49 -10.89 -4.34 -2.58
C ASN A 49 -10.66 -5.85 -2.60
N CYS A 50 -9.42 -6.31 -2.38
CA CYS A 50 -9.04 -7.72 -2.44
C CYS A 50 -8.89 -8.38 -1.05
N VAL A 51 -8.89 -7.58 0.01
CA VAL A 51 -8.99 -8.04 1.40
C VAL A 51 -10.46 -8.14 1.83
N SER A 52 -10.76 -9.04 2.76
CA SER A 52 -12.10 -9.14 3.35
C SER A 52 -12.44 -7.87 4.12
N LYS A 53 -13.75 -7.60 4.30
CA LYS A 53 -14.21 -6.48 5.13
C LYS A 53 -13.62 -6.55 6.54
N SER A 54 -13.54 -7.74 7.14
CA SER A 54 -12.95 -7.93 8.48
C SER A 54 -11.50 -7.46 8.57
N VAL A 55 -10.66 -7.82 7.59
CA VAL A 55 -9.25 -7.40 7.53
C VAL A 55 -9.13 -5.90 7.24
N ALA A 56 -9.98 -5.37 6.35
CA ALA A 56 -9.99 -3.94 6.05
C ALA A 56 -10.37 -3.08 7.25
N GLU A 57 -11.35 -3.52 8.05
CA GLU A 57 -11.78 -2.82 9.27
C GLU A 57 -10.73 -2.95 10.39
N ALA A 58 -10.13 -4.13 10.59
CA ALA A 58 -9.03 -4.30 11.55
C ALA A 58 -7.83 -3.38 11.25
N TRP A 59 -7.59 -3.08 9.98
CA TRP A 59 -6.52 -2.18 9.54
C TRP A 59 -6.85 -0.70 9.65
N LYS A 60 -8.13 -0.33 9.55
CA LYS A 60 -8.60 1.02 9.88
C LYS A 60 -8.68 1.23 11.40
N GLY A 61 -8.62 0.15 12.18
CA GLY A 61 -8.64 0.14 13.63
C GLY A 61 -7.57 1.05 14.24
N GLU A 62 -7.94 1.67 15.35
CA GLU A 62 -7.23 2.75 16.04
C GLU A 62 -5.71 2.55 16.11
N LYS A 63 -4.97 3.62 15.80
CA LYS A 63 -3.59 3.80 16.26
C LYS A 63 -3.63 3.86 17.78
N LYS A 64 -3.65 2.70 18.43
CA LYS A 64 -3.43 2.66 19.86
C LYS A 64 -2.00 3.15 20.10
N ASN A 65 -1.84 4.15 20.96
CA ASN A 65 -0.52 4.59 21.38
C ASN A 65 0.16 3.37 22.01
N LEU A 66 1.24 2.87 21.38
CA LEU A 66 1.99 1.74 21.93
C LEU A 66 2.51 2.04 23.35
N LYS A 67 2.74 3.33 23.65
CA LYS A 67 3.10 3.81 25.00
C LYS A 67 2.04 3.48 26.05
N ASP A 68 0.76 3.49 25.67
CA ASP A 68 -0.35 3.29 26.60
C ASP A 68 -0.73 1.80 26.76
N ILE A 69 -0.22 0.92 25.88
CA ILE A 69 -0.55 -0.52 25.87
C ILE A 69 0.56 -1.35 26.51
N LEU A 70 1.82 -0.93 26.33
CA LEU A 70 2.96 -1.72 26.75
C LEU A 70 3.39 -1.26 28.14
N ASP A 71 3.26 -2.15 29.13
CA ASP A 71 3.78 -1.98 30.49
C ASP A 71 5.30 -2.18 30.50
N ILE A 72 6.01 -1.27 29.83
CA ILE A 72 7.47 -1.25 29.71
C ILE A 72 7.99 0.17 29.94
N GLU A 73 9.09 0.30 30.67
CA GLU A 73 9.79 1.57 30.83
C GLU A 73 10.42 2.00 29.50
N TRP A 74 10.07 3.20 29.05
CA TRP A 74 10.64 3.83 27.88
C TRP A 74 11.93 4.54 28.31
N ILE A 75 13.05 4.23 27.66
CA ILE A 75 14.32 4.93 27.87
C ILE A 75 14.36 6.13 26.90
N ASP A 76 14.65 7.33 27.43
CA ASP A 76 14.80 8.58 26.67
C ASP A 76 16.10 8.64 25.83
#